data_AF-A0A6P3IE73-F1
#
_entry.id   AF-A0A6P3IE73-F1
#
_cell.length_a   1.000
_cell.length_b   1.000
_cell.length_c   1.000
_cell.angle_alpha   90.00
_cell.angle_beta   90.00
_cell.angle_gamma   90.00
#
_symmetry.space_group_name_H-M   'P 1'
#
loop_
_entity.id
_entity.type
_entity.pdbx_description
1 polymer ?
#
loop_
_entity_poly.entity_id
_entity_poly.type
_entity_poly.pdbx_seq_one_letter_code
_entity_poly.pdbx_strand_id
1 'polypeptide(L)'
;EKVARLLDKGLDPNFHDPDSGECPLSLAAQLDDATDLLKVLKNGGAHLDFRTRDGLTAVHCATRQRNAAALTTLLDLGASPDYKDSRGLTPLYHSALGGGDALCCELLLHDHAQLGTTDENGWQEVHQACRFGHVQHLEHLLFYGADMGAQNASGNTALHICALYNQESCARVLLFRGANKDVRNYNSQTAFQVAIIAGNFELAEVIKTHKDSDVVPFRETPSYAKRRRLAGPSALASPRPLQRSASDINLKGEVQPAASPGPSLRSLPHQLLLQRLQEEKDRDRDGDQQNDSAPATGRGSQSKIR
;
A
#
# COMPACT_ATOMS: atom_id res chain seq x y z
N GLU A 1 19.70 14.55 -26.88
CA GLU A 1 20.81 13.97 -27.68
C GLU A 1 22.03 13.51 -26.89
N LYS A 2 22.71 14.37 -26.11
CA LYS A 2 23.91 13.97 -25.36
C LYS A 2 23.65 12.79 -24.40
N VAL A 3 22.52 12.83 -23.69
CA VAL A 3 22.06 11.74 -22.80
C VAL A 3 21.91 10.44 -23.58
N ALA A 4 21.20 10.45 -24.73
CA ALA A 4 21.03 9.26 -25.57
C ALA A 4 22.38 8.64 -25.99
N ARG A 5 23.34 9.46 -26.44
CA ARG A 5 24.67 8.96 -26.83
C ARG A 5 25.45 8.32 -25.67
N LEU A 6 25.23 8.74 -24.43
CA LEU A 6 25.86 8.13 -23.26
C LEU A 6 25.19 6.79 -22.92
N LEU A 7 23.87 6.71 -23.02
CA LEU A 7 23.12 5.48 -22.81
C LEU A 7 23.47 4.43 -23.88
N ASP A 8 23.60 4.83 -25.15
CA ASP A 8 24.02 3.94 -26.25
C ASP A 8 25.44 3.37 -26.05
N LYS A 9 26.29 4.08 -25.30
CA LYS A 9 27.64 3.63 -24.93
C LYS A 9 27.64 2.69 -23.71
N GLY A 10 26.49 2.40 -23.13
CA GLY A 10 26.34 1.51 -21.97
C GLY A 10 26.38 2.21 -20.61
N LEU A 11 26.12 3.52 -20.53
CA LEU A 11 25.90 4.17 -19.24
C LEU A 11 24.62 3.63 -18.60
N ASP A 12 24.72 3.10 -17.38
CA ASP A 12 23.55 2.76 -16.57
C ASP A 12 22.95 4.04 -15.95
N PRO A 13 21.69 4.41 -16.26
CA PRO A 13 21.05 5.59 -15.69
C PRO A 13 20.53 5.39 -14.25
N ASN A 14 20.69 4.20 -13.65
CA ASN A 14 20.15 3.88 -12.32
C ASN A 14 21.17 4.13 -11.20
N PHE A 15 21.61 5.38 -11.07
CA PHE A 15 22.55 5.81 -10.02
C PHE A 15 22.04 7.05 -9.28
N HIS A 16 22.69 7.35 -8.15
CA HIS A 16 22.46 8.57 -7.39
C HIS A 16 23.59 9.56 -7.59
N ASP A 17 23.22 10.82 -7.81
CA ASP A 17 24.16 11.93 -7.65
C ASP A 17 24.61 12.01 -6.17
N PRO A 18 25.93 12.08 -5.88
CA PRO A 18 26.43 11.99 -4.50
C PRO A 18 25.98 13.16 -3.62
N ASP A 19 25.82 14.34 -4.21
CA ASP A 19 25.48 15.57 -3.49
C ASP A 19 23.97 15.65 -3.26
N SER A 20 23.19 15.68 -4.35
CA SER A 20 21.74 15.83 -4.29
C SER A 20 21.00 14.56 -3.85
N GLY A 21 21.54 13.37 -4.16
CA GLY A 21 20.84 12.09 -3.95
C GLY A 21 19.72 11.80 -4.97
N GLU A 22 19.59 12.63 -6.00
CA GLU A 22 18.65 12.45 -7.10
C GLU A 22 19.17 11.41 -8.10
N CYS A 23 18.27 10.80 -8.86
CA CYS A 23 18.63 9.98 -10.02
C CYS A 23 18.33 10.73 -11.33
N PRO A 24 18.95 10.36 -12.46
CA PRO A 24 18.68 11.01 -13.75
C PRO A 24 17.18 11.11 -14.10
N LEU A 25 16.40 10.08 -13.76
CA LEU A 25 14.97 10.04 -14.04
C LEU A 25 14.16 10.96 -13.11
N SER A 26 14.48 11.02 -11.81
CA SER A 26 13.79 11.89 -10.86
C SER A 26 14.13 13.37 -11.09
N LEU A 27 15.37 13.68 -11.49
CA LEU A 27 15.76 15.03 -11.87
C LEU A 27 15.07 15.46 -13.16
N ALA A 28 15.03 14.59 -14.18
CA ALA A 28 14.31 14.88 -15.43
C ALA A 28 12.82 15.17 -15.16
N ALA A 29 12.18 14.44 -14.26
CA ALA A 29 10.77 14.64 -13.90
C ALA A 29 10.46 16.02 -13.27
N GLN A 30 11.48 16.75 -12.81
CA GLN A 30 11.34 18.08 -12.21
C GLN A 30 11.52 19.22 -13.22
N LEU A 31 11.97 18.91 -14.46
CA LEU A 31 12.20 19.90 -15.50
C LEU A 31 10.94 20.17 -16.33
N ASP A 32 10.81 21.39 -16.81
CA ASP A 32 9.79 21.74 -17.81
C ASP A 32 10.09 21.02 -19.15
N ASP A 33 9.04 20.62 -19.86
CA ASP A 33 9.11 19.90 -21.15
C ASP A 33 10.01 18.65 -21.16
N ALA A 34 10.06 17.92 -20.04
CA ALA A 34 10.91 16.73 -19.87
C ALA A 34 10.44 15.47 -20.63
N THR A 35 9.34 15.53 -21.39
CA THR A 35 8.72 14.36 -22.05
C THR A 35 9.71 13.54 -22.88
N ASP A 36 10.51 14.19 -23.73
CA ASP A 36 11.45 13.50 -24.60
C ASP A 36 12.64 12.94 -23.81
N LEU A 37 13.10 13.66 -22.79
CA LEU A 37 14.18 13.21 -21.92
C LEU A 37 13.77 11.97 -21.11
N LEU A 38 12.54 11.95 -20.58
CA LEU A 38 11.99 10.81 -19.85
C LEU A 38 11.89 9.56 -20.74
N LYS A 39 11.44 9.72 -21.99
CA LYS A 39 11.38 8.62 -22.98
C LYS A 39 12.77 8.09 -23.31
N VAL A 40 13.74 8.98 -23.53
CA VAL A 40 15.14 8.59 -23.80
C VAL A 40 15.73 7.82 -22.61
N LEU A 41 15.55 8.31 -21.39
CA LEU A 41 16.04 7.64 -20.18
C LEU A 41 15.40 6.26 -20.01
N LYS A 42 14.08 6.15 -20.19
CA LYS A 42 13.37 4.87 -20.10
C LYS A 42 13.86 3.87 -21.15
N ASN A 43 14.02 4.30 -22.40
CA ASN A 43 14.52 3.44 -23.48
C ASN A 43 15.98 3.03 -23.28
N GLY A 44 16.79 3.86 -22.61
CA GLY A 44 18.16 3.54 -22.21
C GLY A 44 18.30 2.74 -20.92
N GLY A 45 17.21 2.15 -20.40
CA GLY A 45 17.27 1.22 -19.28
C GLY A 45 16.94 1.80 -17.90
N ALA A 46 16.42 3.03 -17.81
CA ALA A 46 16.00 3.57 -16.52
C ALA A 46 14.78 2.82 -15.96
N HIS A 47 14.87 2.41 -14.69
CA HIS A 47 13.78 1.83 -13.94
C HIS A 47 12.82 2.94 -13.47
N LEU A 48 11.52 2.81 -13.78
CA LEU A 48 10.51 3.82 -13.44
C LEU A 48 10.23 3.89 -11.92
N ASP A 49 10.56 2.80 -11.21
CA ASP A 49 10.47 2.64 -9.77
C ASP A 49 11.80 2.87 -9.05
N PHE A 50 12.85 3.30 -9.77
CA PHE A 50 14.11 3.68 -9.14
C PHE A 50 13.87 4.86 -8.20
N ARG A 51 14.43 4.77 -7.00
CA ARG A 51 14.19 5.72 -5.92
C ARG A 51 15.41 6.61 -5.72
N THR A 52 15.16 7.87 -5.38
CA THR A 52 16.17 8.78 -4.84
C THR A 52 16.67 8.29 -3.48
N ARG A 53 17.72 8.92 -2.95
CA ARG A 53 18.24 8.65 -1.59
C ARG A 53 17.17 8.76 -0.50
N ASP A 54 16.19 9.66 -0.67
CA ASP A 54 15.09 9.87 0.27
C ASP A 54 13.93 8.87 0.08
N GLY A 55 14.04 7.98 -0.92
CA GLY A 55 13.04 6.96 -1.24
C GLY A 55 11.96 7.39 -2.22
N LEU A 56 12.07 8.57 -2.85
CA LEU A 56 11.08 9.09 -3.79
C LEU A 56 11.31 8.51 -5.20
N THR A 57 10.25 8.13 -5.90
CA THR A 57 10.35 7.79 -7.33
C THR A 57 10.16 9.03 -8.21
N ALA A 58 10.47 8.94 -9.50
CA ALA A 58 10.24 10.03 -10.46
C ALA A 58 8.77 10.49 -10.49
N VAL A 59 7.81 9.59 -10.25
CA VAL A 59 6.36 9.92 -10.15
C VAL A 59 6.09 10.82 -8.95
N HIS A 60 6.75 10.58 -7.82
CA HIS A 60 6.65 11.46 -6.65
C HIS A 60 7.21 12.85 -6.95
N CYS A 61 8.39 12.92 -7.57
CA CYS A 61 9.03 14.19 -7.92
C CYS A 61 8.17 15.01 -8.90
N ALA A 62 7.66 14.39 -9.97
CA ALA A 62 6.74 15.04 -10.91
C ALA A 62 5.49 15.59 -10.20
N THR A 63 4.91 14.80 -9.30
CA THR A 63 3.70 15.18 -8.55
C THR A 63 3.95 16.34 -7.60
N ARG A 64 5.07 16.32 -6.85
CA ARG A 64 5.46 17.40 -5.94
C ARG A 64 5.73 18.72 -6.66
N GLN A 65 6.29 18.65 -7.86
CA GLN A 65 6.53 19.82 -8.72
C GLN A 65 5.28 20.25 -9.51
N ARG A 66 4.17 19.51 -9.40
CA ARG A 66 2.94 19.75 -10.18
C ARG A 66 3.16 19.68 -11.69
N ASN A 67 4.15 18.90 -12.12
CA ASN A 67 4.51 18.74 -13.52
C ASN A 67 3.63 17.67 -14.17
N ALA A 68 2.43 18.09 -14.60
CA ALA A 68 1.45 17.19 -15.22
C ALA A 68 1.95 16.54 -16.52
N ALA A 69 2.79 17.23 -17.29
CA ALA A 69 3.36 16.69 -18.53
C ALA A 69 4.34 15.53 -18.26
N ALA A 70 5.25 15.73 -17.30
CA ALA A 70 6.17 14.68 -16.86
C ALA A 70 5.41 13.50 -16.24
N LEU A 71 4.43 13.79 -15.38
CA LEU A 71 3.60 12.78 -14.73
C LEU A 71 2.83 11.94 -15.76
N THR A 72 2.15 12.57 -16.71
CA THR A 72 1.43 11.89 -17.80
C THR A 72 2.36 10.99 -18.58
N THR A 73 3.55 11.49 -18.93
CA THR A 73 4.56 10.70 -19.66
C THR A 73 5.02 9.49 -18.85
N LEU A 74 5.30 9.65 -17.56
CA LEU A 74 5.72 8.54 -16.69
C LEU A 74 4.62 7.47 -16.59
N LEU A 75 3.37 7.87 -16.42
CA LEU A 75 2.22 6.96 -16.38
C LEU A 75 2.02 6.25 -17.72
N ASP A 76 2.15 6.96 -18.85
CA ASP A 76 2.07 6.40 -20.20
C ASP A 76 3.21 5.41 -20.51
N LEU A 77 4.39 5.63 -19.93
CA LEU A 77 5.52 4.69 -19.99
C LEU A 77 5.34 3.45 -19.07
N GLY A 78 4.24 3.38 -18.31
CA GLY A 78 3.88 2.25 -17.47
C GLY A 78 4.32 2.37 -16.01
N ALA A 79 4.60 3.58 -15.52
CA ALA A 79 4.86 3.79 -14.10
C ALA A 79 3.59 3.52 -13.28
N SER A 80 3.73 2.84 -12.14
CA SER A 80 2.63 2.70 -11.19
C SER A 80 2.39 4.01 -10.42
N PRO A 81 1.13 4.42 -10.20
CA PRO A 81 0.76 5.59 -9.40
C PRO A 81 0.80 5.24 -7.91
N ASP A 82 0.91 3.95 -7.57
CA ASP A 82 0.86 3.42 -6.21
C ASP A 82 2.27 3.14 -5.65
N TYR A 83 3.33 3.62 -6.31
CA TYR A 83 4.68 3.51 -5.75
C TYR A 83 4.71 4.13 -4.35
N LYS A 84 5.33 3.43 -3.42
CA LYS A 84 5.53 3.92 -2.06
C LYS A 84 6.92 4.52 -1.90
N ASP A 85 6.99 5.66 -1.23
CA ASP A 85 8.24 6.22 -0.73
C ASP A 85 8.76 5.47 0.50
N SER A 86 9.85 5.96 1.11
CA SER A 86 10.46 5.39 2.31
C SER A 86 9.53 5.39 3.54
N ARG A 87 8.49 6.23 3.54
CA ARG A 87 7.49 6.35 4.60
C ARG A 87 6.19 5.62 4.27
N GLY A 88 6.15 4.88 3.16
CA GLY A 88 4.93 4.18 2.74
C GLY A 88 3.89 5.09 2.08
N LEU A 89 4.24 6.33 1.73
CA LEU A 89 3.32 7.31 1.14
C LEU A 89 3.34 7.24 -0.38
N THR A 90 2.21 7.54 -1.01
CA THR A 90 2.03 7.55 -2.47
C THR A 90 2.23 8.93 -3.08
N PRO A 91 2.47 9.03 -4.40
CA PRO A 91 2.36 10.29 -5.12
C PRO A 91 1.03 11.01 -4.86
N LEU A 92 -0.09 10.27 -4.78
CA LEU A 92 -1.39 10.85 -4.47
C LEU A 92 -1.40 11.53 -3.09
N TYR A 93 -0.83 10.88 -2.06
CA TYR A 93 -0.64 11.47 -0.74
C TYR A 93 0.18 12.76 -0.78
N HIS A 94 1.26 12.79 -1.55
CA HIS A 94 2.11 13.98 -1.72
C HIS A 94 1.36 15.12 -2.45
N SER A 95 0.46 14.82 -3.39
CA SER A 95 -0.39 15.84 -4.03
C SER A 95 -1.32 16.52 -3.01
N ALA A 96 -1.99 15.73 -2.15
CA ALA A 96 -2.87 16.24 -1.10
C ALA A 96 -2.12 17.03 -0.01
N LEU A 97 -0.83 16.75 0.20
CA LEU A 97 0.05 17.50 1.12
C LEU A 97 0.52 18.83 0.52
N GLY A 98 0.86 18.84 -0.78
CA GLY A 98 1.44 20.01 -1.46
C GLY A 98 0.42 21.00 -2.02
N GLY A 99 -0.81 20.55 -2.32
CA GLY A 99 -1.89 21.37 -2.86
C GLY A 99 -1.57 22.06 -4.17
N GLY A 100 -2.23 23.21 -4.40
CA GLY A 100 -2.11 24.00 -5.63
C GLY A 100 -2.96 23.45 -6.76
N ASP A 101 -2.40 23.40 -7.97
CA ASP A 101 -3.07 22.82 -9.14
C ASP A 101 -3.37 21.33 -8.90
N ALA A 102 -4.65 20.98 -8.92
CA ALA A 102 -5.13 19.63 -8.67
C ALA A 102 -5.02 18.69 -9.88
N LEU A 103 -4.51 19.15 -11.03
CA LEU A 103 -4.38 18.33 -12.23
C LEU A 103 -3.55 17.05 -11.99
N CYS A 104 -2.45 17.13 -11.23
CA CYS A 104 -1.67 15.92 -10.91
C CYS A 104 -2.45 14.94 -10.01
N CYS A 105 -3.24 15.45 -9.07
CA CYS A 105 -4.14 14.63 -8.24
C CYS A 105 -5.18 13.92 -9.11
N GLU A 106 -5.83 14.65 -10.01
CA GLU A 106 -6.80 14.09 -10.96
C GLU A 106 -6.16 13.04 -11.88
N LEU A 107 -4.98 13.31 -12.45
CA LEU A 107 -4.28 12.36 -13.33
C LEU A 107 -3.97 11.03 -12.63
N LEU A 108 -3.51 11.09 -11.38
CA LEU A 108 -3.25 9.89 -10.58
C LEU A 108 -4.53 9.09 -10.34
N LEU A 109 -5.60 9.76 -9.91
CA LEU A 109 -6.90 9.13 -9.65
C LEU A 109 -7.52 8.55 -10.93
N HIS A 110 -7.44 9.29 -12.04
CA HIS A 110 -7.88 8.84 -13.36
C HIS A 110 -7.12 7.58 -13.80
N ASP A 111 -5.84 7.47 -13.47
CA ASP A 111 -5.03 6.28 -13.73
C ASP A 111 -5.07 5.27 -12.57
N HIS A 112 -6.21 5.16 -11.88
CA HIS A 112 -6.48 4.13 -10.86
C HIS A 112 -5.54 4.15 -9.65
N ALA A 113 -5.07 5.33 -9.21
CA ALA A 113 -4.37 5.44 -7.93
C ALA A 113 -5.26 4.97 -6.78
N GLN A 114 -4.68 4.21 -5.85
CA GLN A 114 -5.37 3.75 -4.65
C GLN A 114 -5.52 4.89 -3.64
N LEU A 115 -6.72 5.05 -3.10
CA LEU A 115 -7.02 5.98 -2.01
C LEU A 115 -6.89 5.29 -0.65
N GLY A 116 -6.76 6.09 0.40
CA GLY A 116 -6.74 5.60 1.78
C GLY A 116 -5.34 5.23 2.27
N THR A 117 -4.29 5.72 1.61
CA THR A 117 -2.92 5.55 2.13
C THR A 117 -2.78 6.36 3.42
N THR A 118 -2.33 5.72 4.49
CA THR A 118 -2.16 6.35 5.79
C THR A 118 -0.70 6.63 6.13
N ASP A 119 -0.42 7.76 6.75
CA ASP A 119 0.86 7.97 7.45
C ASP A 119 0.92 7.29 8.83
N GLU A 120 2.02 7.47 9.54
CA GLU A 120 2.28 6.91 10.88
C GLU A 120 1.22 7.28 11.93
N ASN A 121 0.49 8.39 11.73
CA ASN A 121 -0.58 8.84 12.63
C ASN A 121 -1.97 8.42 12.13
N GLY A 122 -2.05 7.57 11.10
CA GLY A 122 -3.31 7.15 10.49
C GLY A 122 -3.97 8.24 9.63
N TRP A 123 -3.26 9.30 9.25
CA TRP A 123 -3.84 10.35 8.41
C TRP A 123 -3.88 9.87 6.96
N GLN A 124 -5.05 9.96 6.34
CA GLN A 124 -5.25 9.71 4.91
C GLN A 124 -5.13 11.00 4.07
N GLU A 125 -5.19 10.88 2.75
CA GLU A 125 -5.12 12.00 1.80
C GLU A 125 -6.20 13.06 2.09
N VAL A 126 -7.43 12.64 2.42
CA VAL A 126 -8.53 13.55 2.79
C VAL A 126 -8.23 14.37 4.05
N HIS A 127 -7.51 13.80 5.01
CA HIS A 127 -7.11 14.52 6.22
C HIS A 127 -6.08 15.60 5.91
N GLN A 128 -5.10 15.31 5.04
CA GLN A 128 -4.09 16.28 4.62
C GLN A 128 -4.73 17.42 3.81
N ALA A 129 -5.58 17.09 2.82
CA ALA A 129 -6.29 18.10 2.05
C ALA A 129 -7.13 19.03 2.95
N CYS A 130 -7.81 18.47 3.96
CA CYS A 130 -8.60 19.24 4.92
C CYS A 130 -7.77 20.04 5.92
N ARG A 131 -6.53 19.66 6.21
CA ARG A 131 -5.64 20.42 7.09
C ARG A 131 -5.15 21.71 6.45
N PHE A 132 -4.80 21.63 5.16
CA PHE A 132 -4.23 22.74 4.40
C PHE A 132 -5.26 23.51 3.56
N GLY A 133 -6.54 23.11 3.59
CA GLY A 133 -7.60 23.80 2.85
C GLY A 133 -7.59 23.55 1.35
N HIS A 134 -7.09 22.41 0.89
CA HIS A 134 -6.97 22.08 -0.53
C HIS A 134 -8.29 21.53 -1.07
N VAL A 135 -9.27 22.43 -1.23
CA VAL A 135 -10.66 22.09 -1.58
C VAL A 135 -10.76 21.28 -2.87
N GLN A 136 -10.06 21.68 -3.93
CA GLN A 136 -10.10 20.97 -5.22
C GLN A 136 -9.53 19.54 -5.10
N HIS A 137 -8.45 19.36 -4.34
CA HIS A 137 -7.90 18.03 -4.09
C HIS A 137 -8.89 17.17 -3.31
N LEU A 138 -9.54 17.73 -2.28
CA LEU A 138 -10.59 17.05 -1.53
C LEU A 138 -11.76 16.65 -2.43
N GLU A 139 -12.22 17.53 -3.33
CA GLU A 139 -13.31 17.22 -4.26
C GLU A 139 -12.97 16.05 -5.17
N HIS A 140 -11.76 16.02 -5.76
CA HIS A 140 -11.32 14.87 -6.55
C HIS A 140 -11.24 13.59 -5.71
N LEU A 141 -10.63 13.65 -4.52
CA LEU A 141 -10.53 12.48 -3.64
C LEU A 141 -11.92 11.89 -3.32
N LEU A 142 -12.88 12.74 -2.95
CA LEU A 142 -14.25 12.32 -2.65
C LEU A 142 -14.97 11.80 -3.90
N PHE A 143 -14.78 12.45 -5.05
CA PHE A 143 -15.39 12.02 -6.32
C PHE A 143 -14.92 10.63 -6.76
N TYR A 144 -13.66 10.30 -6.50
CA TYR A 144 -13.08 8.98 -6.76
C TYR A 144 -13.30 7.97 -5.61
N GLY A 145 -14.10 8.32 -4.60
CA GLY A 145 -14.57 7.38 -3.58
C GLY A 145 -13.75 7.32 -2.30
N ALA A 146 -13.04 8.39 -1.93
CA ALA A 146 -12.40 8.47 -0.62
C ALA A 146 -13.43 8.36 0.53
N ASP A 147 -13.05 7.67 1.61
CA ASP A 147 -13.90 7.50 2.77
C ASP A 147 -13.92 8.76 3.66
N MET A 148 -15.09 9.40 3.74
CA MET A 148 -15.33 10.56 4.61
C MET A 148 -15.37 10.20 6.10
N GLY A 149 -15.67 8.93 6.41
CA GLY A 149 -15.76 8.40 7.76
C GLY A 149 -14.44 7.90 8.32
N ALA A 150 -13.37 7.90 7.52
CA ALA A 150 -12.05 7.45 7.96
C ALA A 150 -11.58 8.24 9.19
N GLN A 151 -11.09 7.54 10.20
CA GLN A 151 -10.59 8.11 11.45
C GLN A 151 -9.09 7.88 11.57
N ASN A 152 -8.35 8.93 11.91
CA ASN A 152 -6.93 8.82 12.22
C ASN A 152 -6.68 8.23 13.64
N ALA A 153 -5.42 8.16 14.07
CA ALA A 153 -5.06 7.61 15.38
C ALA A 153 -5.64 8.36 16.59
N SER A 154 -6.19 9.56 16.41
CA SER A 154 -6.91 10.31 17.45
C SER A 154 -8.43 10.17 17.36
N GLY A 155 -8.93 9.37 16.42
CA GLY A 155 -10.37 9.26 16.13
C GLY A 155 -10.92 10.46 15.34
N ASN A 156 -10.07 11.37 14.86
CA ASN A 156 -10.53 12.54 14.11
C ASN A 156 -10.81 12.12 12.66
N THR A 157 -11.99 12.48 12.16
CA THR A 157 -12.33 12.42 10.73
C THR A 157 -11.84 13.66 10.00
N ALA A 158 -11.91 13.66 8.67
CA ALA A 158 -11.61 14.85 7.85
C ALA A 158 -12.38 16.10 8.31
N LEU A 159 -13.65 15.95 8.73
CA LEU A 159 -14.46 17.07 9.23
C LEU A 159 -13.95 17.62 10.58
N HIS A 160 -13.42 16.77 11.46
CA HIS A 160 -12.75 17.22 12.69
C HIS A 160 -11.47 18.01 12.36
N ILE A 161 -10.74 17.60 11.32
CA ILE A 161 -9.55 18.33 10.87
C ILE A 161 -9.95 19.71 10.32
N CYS A 162 -10.99 19.81 9.50
CA CYS A 162 -11.51 21.11 9.07
C CYS A 162 -11.90 22.00 10.27
N ALA A 163 -12.58 21.41 11.25
CA ALA A 163 -12.99 22.08 12.49
C ALA A 163 -11.81 22.65 13.28
N LEU A 164 -10.71 21.91 13.37
CA LEU A 164 -9.51 22.30 14.11
C LEU A 164 -8.72 23.41 13.39
N TYR A 165 -8.56 23.30 12.06
CA TYR A 165 -7.71 24.20 11.26
C TYR A 165 -8.48 25.34 10.57
N ASN A 166 -9.73 25.56 10.94
CA ASN A 166 -10.61 26.58 10.38
C ASN A 166 -10.79 26.52 8.85
N GLN A 167 -10.95 25.31 8.29
CA GLN A 167 -11.08 25.11 6.85
C GLN A 167 -12.54 25.01 6.41
N GLU A 168 -13.22 26.17 6.34
CA GLU A 168 -14.65 26.25 6.06
C GLU A 168 -15.07 25.68 4.72
N SER A 169 -14.35 26.00 3.65
CA SER A 169 -14.70 25.51 2.31
C SER A 169 -14.62 23.97 2.24
N CYS A 170 -13.60 23.37 2.86
CA CYS A 170 -13.48 21.91 2.93
C CYS A 170 -14.59 21.29 3.79
N ALA A 171 -14.95 21.91 4.92
CA ALA A 171 -16.05 21.45 5.76
C ALA A 171 -17.39 21.47 5.01
N ARG A 172 -17.67 22.54 4.25
CA ARG A 172 -18.88 22.65 3.43
C ARG A 172 -18.95 21.54 2.38
N VAL A 173 -17.84 21.28 1.68
CA VAL A 173 -17.77 20.17 0.72
C VAL A 173 -18.08 18.84 1.41
N LEU A 174 -17.43 18.52 2.53
CA LEU A 174 -17.70 17.28 3.27
C LEU A 174 -19.17 17.16 3.70
N LEU A 175 -19.74 18.22 4.26
CA LEU A 175 -21.14 18.23 4.70
C LEU A 175 -22.11 18.04 3.53
N PHE A 176 -21.90 18.74 2.41
CA PHE A 176 -22.71 18.56 1.21
C PHE A 176 -22.55 17.17 0.58
N ARG A 177 -21.40 16.50 0.77
CA ARG A 177 -21.23 15.10 0.33
C ARG A 177 -21.80 14.07 1.31
N GLY A 178 -22.36 14.51 2.45
CA GLY A 178 -22.98 13.64 3.44
C GLY A 178 -22.02 13.09 4.49
N ALA A 179 -20.94 13.79 4.79
CA ALA A 179 -20.08 13.43 5.92
C ALA A 179 -20.87 13.47 7.24
N ASN A 180 -20.74 12.41 8.04
CA ASN A 180 -21.41 12.33 9.33
C ASN A 180 -20.74 13.28 10.35
N LYS A 181 -21.48 14.30 10.77
CA LYS A 181 -21.03 15.32 11.73
C LYS A 181 -21.14 14.91 13.21
N ASP A 182 -21.80 13.79 13.50
CA ASP A 182 -22.02 13.27 14.85
C ASP A 182 -20.94 12.27 15.30
N VAL A 183 -20.01 11.92 14.40
CA VAL A 183 -18.84 11.09 14.75
C VAL A 183 -18.07 11.76 15.86
N ARG A 184 -17.64 10.96 16.84
CA ARG A 184 -16.83 11.41 17.97
C ARG A 184 -15.42 10.90 17.83
N ASN A 185 -14.45 11.77 18.09
CA ASN A 185 -13.05 11.37 18.25
C ASN A 185 -12.82 10.65 19.59
N TYR A 186 -11.59 10.21 19.85
CA TYR A 186 -11.26 9.47 21.09
C TYR A 186 -11.34 10.32 22.36
N ASN A 187 -11.41 11.64 22.24
CA ASN A 187 -11.73 12.55 23.34
C ASN A 187 -13.25 12.75 23.52
N SER A 188 -14.08 11.94 22.85
CA SER A 188 -15.54 12.05 22.83
C SER A 188 -16.08 13.36 22.25
N GLN A 189 -15.28 14.08 21.45
CA GLN A 189 -15.63 15.36 20.86
C GLN A 189 -16.16 15.17 19.44
N THR A 190 -17.23 15.89 19.08
CA THR A 190 -17.67 16.01 17.68
C THR A 190 -16.91 17.12 16.96
N ALA A 191 -16.98 17.16 15.62
CA ALA A 191 -16.37 18.24 14.85
C ALA A 191 -16.88 19.64 15.26
N PHE A 192 -18.16 19.77 15.60
CA PHE A 192 -18.72 21.01 16.16
C PHE A 192 -18.01 21.42 17.46
N GLN A 193 -17.83 20.49 18.40
CA GLN A 193 -17.18 20.76 19.68
C GLN A 193 -15.71 21.13 19.50
N VAL A 194 -15.00 20.46 18.57
CA VAL A 194 -13.62 20.82 18.20
C VAL A 194 -13.55 22.25 17.66
N ALA A 195 -14.48 22.65 16.79
CA ALA A 195 -14.52 24.01 16.24
C ALA A 195 -14.72 25.06 17.35
N ILE A 196 -15.61 24.80 18.33
CA ILE A 196 -15.83 25.69 19.47
C ILE A 196 -14.57 25.81 20.35
N ILE A 197 -13.89 24.70 20.65
CA ILE A 197 -12.67 24.69 21.47
C ILE A 197 -11.53 25.43 20.76
N ALA A 198 -11.45 25.31 19.43
CA ALA A 198 -10.47 26.02 18.62
C ALA A 198 -10.80 27.52 18.40
N GLY A 199 -11.98 27.99 18.80
CA GLY A 199 -12.44 29.37 18.58
C GLY A 199 -12.98 29.65 17.17
N ASN A 200 -13.23 28.61 16.38
CA ASN A 200 -13.74 28.70 15.01
C ASN A 200 -15.27 28.76 15.01
N PHE A 201 -15.83 29.86 15.50
CA PHE A 201 -17.28 29.97 15.75
C PHE A 201 -18.13 29.97 14.47
N GLU A 202 -17.68 30.64 13.41
CA GLU A 202 -18.38 30.67 12.12
C GLU A 202 -18.47 29.26 11.53
N LEU A 203 -17.38 28.52 11.56
CA LEU A 203 -17.33 27.12 11.13
C LEU A 203 -18.21 26.22 11.99
N ALA A 204 -18.21 26.44 13.31
CA ALA A 204 -19.07 25.70 14.22
C ALA A 204 -20.55 25.94 13.90
N GLU A 205 -20.92 27.17 13.55
CA GLU A 205 -22.27 27.51 13.09
C GLU A 205 -22.63 26.79 11.78
N VAL A 206 -21.72 26.72 10.81
CA VAL A 206 -21.91 25.96 9.56
C VAL A 206 -22.19 24.48 9.85
N ILE A 207 -21.38 23.84 10.71
CA ILE A 207 -21.56 22.42 11.06
C ILE A 207 -22.89 22.19 11.79
N LYS A 208 -23.26 23.10 12.70
CA LYS A 208 -24.48 23.01 13.51
C LYS A 208 -25.73 23.16 12.65
N THR A 209 -25.74 24.14 11.75
CA THR A 209 -26.93 24.52 10.96
C THR A 209 -27.18 23.61 9.75
N HIS A 210 -26.15 22.92 9.25
CA HIS A 210 -26.29 21.99 8.12
C HIS A 210 -27.28 20.85 8.44
N LYS A 211 -28.26 20.62 7.58
CA LYS A 211 -29.23 19.53 7.76
C LYS A 211 -28.78 18.28 7.01
N ASP A 212 -29.12 17.12 7.53
CA ASP A 212 -28.78 15.84 6.88
C ASP A 212 -29.56 15.64 5.57
N SER A 213 -30.60 16.44 5.32
CA SER A 213 -31.33 16.52 4.06
C SER A 213 -30.58 17.26 2.96
N ASP A 214 -29.62 18.11 3.31
CA ASP A 214 -28.97 19.04 2.39
C ASP A 214 -27.75 18.41 1.72
N VAL A 215 -27.81 17.09 1.49
CA VAL A 215 -26.75 16.29 0.88
C VAL A 215 -26.93 16.23 -0.64
N VAL A 216 -25.85 16.50 -1.37
CA VAL A 216 -25.76 16.43 -2.82
C VAL A 216 -24.81 15.28 -3.20
N PRO A 217 -25.35 14.07 -3.45
CA PRO A 217 -24.53 12.95 -3.89
C PRO A 217 -23.90 13.24 -5.25
N PHE A 218 -22.79 12.55 -5.55
CA PHE A 218 -22.19 12.62 -6.88
C PHE A 218 -23.17 12.08 -7.92
N ARG A 219 -23.44 12.90 -8.95
CA ARG A 219 -24.33 12.54 -10.07
C ARG A 219 -23.62 11.73 -11.14
N GLU A 220 -22.32 11.95 -11.26
CA GLU A 220 -21.46 11.35 -12.26
C GLU A 220 -20.58 10.29 -11.60
N THR A 221 -20.20 9.28 -12.39
CA THR A 221 -19.20 8.30 -11.98
C THR A 221 -17.82 8.73 -12.44
N PRO A 222 -16.77 8.54 -11.61
CA PRO A 222 -15.41 8.85 -12.02
C PRO A 222 -15.01 8.14 -13.32
N SER A 223 -14.31 8.87 -14.18
CA SER A 223 -13.74 8.35 -15.41
C SER A 223 -12.36 7.77 -15.11
N TYR A 224 -12.06 6.62 -15.70
CA TYR A 224 -10.77 5.97 -15.50
C TYR A 224 -10.08 5.63 -16.82
N ALA A 225 -8.75 5.72 -16.83
CA ALA A 225 -7.92 5.37 -17.95
C ALA A 225 -8.14 3.91 -18.36
N LYS A 226 -8.36 3.65 -19.65
CA LYS A 226 -8.59 2.28 -20.16
C LYS A 226 -7.30 1.46 -20.30
N ARG A 227 -6.13 2.10 -20.24
CA ARG A 227 -4.83 1.52 -20.62
C ARG A 227 -4.43 0.31 -19.77
N ARG A 228 -4.70 0.31 -18.47
CA ARG A 228 -4.31 -0.82 -17.59
C ARG A 228 -5.27 -2.01 -17.59
N ARG A 229 -6.44 -1.91 -18.22
CA ARG A 229 -7.40 -3.03 -18.28
C ARG A 229 -6.95 -4.20 -19.17
N LEU A 230 -5.86 -4.05 -19.93
CA LEU A 230 -5.26 -5.17 -20.67
C LEU A 230 -4.38 -6.09 -19.79
N ALA A 231 -4.19 -5.77 -18.51
CA ALA A 231 -3.52 -6.63 -17.53
C ALA A 231 -4.47 -6.97 -16.35
N GLY A 232 -5.69 -7.41 -16.66
CA GLY A 232 -6.55 -8.13 -15.71
C GLY A 232 -6.35 -9.64 -15.83
N PRO A 233 -6.64 -10.45 -14.78
CA PRO A 233 -6.27 -11.85 -14.71
C PRO A 233 -6.92 -12.62 -15.85
N SER A 234 -6.11 -13.35 -16.63
CA SER A 234 -6.60 -14.23 -17.69
C SER A 234 -7.75 -15.09 -17.16
N ALA A 235 -8.92 -14.86 -17.75
CA ALA A 235 -10.04 -15.76 -17.67
C ALA A 235 -9.58 -17.17 -18.09
N LEU A 236 -9.71 -18.12 -17.17
CA LEU A 236 -10.01 -19.54 -17.42
C LEU A 236 -9.41 -20.13 -18.70
N ALA A 237 -8.12 -20.49 -18.65
CA ALA A 237 -7.63 -21.63 -19.39
C ALA A 237 -7.56 -22.83 -18.43
N SER A 238 -8.43 -23.81 -18.64
CA SER A 238 -8.37 -25.13 -18.02
C SER A 238 -6.93 -25.67 -18.05
N PRO A 239 -6.42 -26.32 -16.99
CA PRO A 239 -5.12 -26.98 -17.09
C PRO A 239 -5.26 -28.13 -18.07
N ARG A 240 -4.73 -27.96 -19.29
CA ARG A 240 -4.50 -29.08 -20.20
C ARG A 240 -3.56 -30.05 -19.49
N PRO A 241 -3.92 -31.32 -19.26
CA PRO A 241 -2.96 -32.27 -18.73
C PRO A 241 -1.86 -32.44 -19.77
N LEU A 242 -0.60 -32.20 -19.36
CA LEU A 242 0.57 -32.50 -20.16
C LEU A 242 0.60 -34.01 -20.41
N GLN A 243 0.44 -34.38 -21.68
CA GLN A 243 0.53 -35.75 -22.16
C GLN A 243 1.99 -36.21 -22.02
N ARG A 244 2.31 -36.90 -20.93
CA ARG A 244 3.62 -37.58 -20.79
C ARG A 244 3.67 -38.71 -21.81
N SER A 245 4.73 -38.72 -22.61
CA SER A 245 5.04 -39.79 -23.55
C SER A 245 5.04 -41.14 -22.85
N ALA A 246 4.21 -42.06 -23.33
CA ALA A 246 4.24 -43.46 -22.96
C ALA A 246 5.50 -44.09 -23.57
N SER A 247 6.38 -44.61 -22.72
CA SER A 247 7.29 -45.69 -23.10
C SER A 247 6.82 -46.93 -22.36
N ASP A 248 6.52 -47.97 -23.13
CA ASP A 248 6.02 -49.26 -22.69
C ASP A 248 7.02 -49.97 -21.77
N ILE A 249 6.60 -50.34 -20.56
CA ILE A 249 7.15 -51.52 -19.88
C ILE A 249 5.98 -52.26 -19.21
N ASN A 250 5.68 -53.40 -19.82
CA ASN A 250 4.70 -54.39 -19.40
C ASN A 250 5.34 -55.31 -18.35
N LEU A 251 4.80 -55.35 -17.13
CA LEU A 251 4.96 -56.50 -16.25
C LEU A 251 3.71 -56.71 -15.39
N LYS A 252 3.03 -57.82 -15.65
CA LYS A 252 1.89 -58.37 -14.90
C LYS A 252 2.33 -58.73 -13.47
N GLY A 253 1.49 -58.48 -12.47
CA GLY A 253 1.65 -59.09 -11.15
C GLY A 253 0.87 -58.41 -10.02
N GLU A 254 -0.36 -58.87 -9.82
CA GLU A 254 -1.14 -58.95 -8.58
C GLU A 254 -1.50 -57.71 -7.73
N VAL A 255 -2.73 -57.79 -7.22
CA VAL A 255 -3.53 -56.76 -6.55
C VAL A 255 -3.23 -56.73 -5.05
N GLN A 256 -2.83 -55.57 -4.51
CA GLN A 256 -3.06 -55.17 -3.11
C GLN A 256 -3.27 -53.65 -3.01
N PRO A 257 -4.26 -53.14 -2.24
CA PRO A 257 -4.47 -51.71 -2.08
C PRO A 257 -3.49 -51.13 -1.06
N ALA A 258 -2.56 -50.31 -1.54
CA ALA A 258 -1.65 -49.54 -0.69
C ALA A 258 -2.31 -48.28 -0.12
N ALA A 259 -2.04 -48.00 1.15
CA ALA A 259 -2.62 -46.94 1.96
C ALA A 259 -2.28 -45.52 1.50
N SER A 260 -3.24 -44.61 1.67
CA SER A 260 -3.12 -43.17 1.44
C SER A 260 -2.01 -42.54 2.28
N PRO A 261 -1.15 -41.65 1.74
CA PRO A 261 -0.22 -40.88 2.55
C PRO A 261 -0.99 -39.82 3.37
N GLY A 262 -0.83 -39.87 4.70
CA GLY A 262 -1.43 -38.91 5.64
C GLY A 262 -0.86 -37.50 5.53
N PRO A 263 -1.54 -36.48 6.09
CA PRO A 263 -1.19 -35.08 5.92
C PRO A 263 0.09 -34.70 6.69
N SER A 264 0.92 -33.88 6.05
CA SER A 264 2.19 -33.37 6.58
C SER A 264 1.99 -32.41 7.75
N LEU A 265 2.84 -32.52 8.79
CA LEU A 265 2.76 -31.85 10.11
C LEU A 265 2.95 -30.32 10.12
N ARG A 266 2.87 -29.63 8.98
CA ARG A 266 3.19 -28.19 8.88
C ARG A 266 2.01 -27.24 9.01
N SER A 267 0.81 -27.71 9.35
CA SER A 267 -0.40 -26.87 9.40
C SER A 267 -1.29 -27.05 10.63
N LEU A 268 -0.78 -27.61 11.72
CA LEU A 268 -1.58 -27.76 12.95
C LEU A 268 -1.48 -26.51 13.85
N PRO A 269 -2.60 -25.99 14.38
CA PRO A 269 -2.61 -24.98 15.44
C PRO A 269 -1.81 -25.45 16.66
N HIS A 270 -1.06 -24.54 17.30
CA HIS A 270 -0.06 -24.85 18.33
C HIS A 270 -0.61 -25.67 19.52
N GLN A 271 -1.89 -25.49 19.88
CA GLN A 271 -2.54 -26.27 20.94
C GLN A 271 -2.67 -27.78 20.61
N LEU A 272 -2.96 -28.13 19.36
CA LEU A 272 -3.12 -29.53 18.95
C LEU A 272 -1.77 -30.23 18.75
N LEU A 273 -0.71 -29.46 18.50
CA LEU A 273 0.66 -29.98 18.44
C LEU A 273 1.14 -30.42 19.84
N LEU A 274 0.84 -29.63 20.87
CA LEU A 274 1.20 -29.94 22.25
C LEU A 274 0.44 -31.17 22.77
N GLN A 275 -0.84 -31.29 22.42
CA GLN A 275 -1.66 -32.44 22.83
C GLN A 275 -1.14 -33.75 22.22
N ARG A 276 -0.71 -33.75 20.95
CA ARG A 276 -0.12 -34.93 20.31
C ARG A 276 1.30 -35.26 20.77
N LEU A 277 2.12 -34.27 21.12
CA LEU A 277 3.42 -34.51 21.74
C LEU A 277 3.29 -35.13 23.13
N GLN A 278 2.21 -34.82 23.85
CA GLN A 278 1.91 -35.42 25.15
C GLN A 278 1.44 -36.87 25.00
N GLU A 279 0.62 -37.17 23.98
CA GLU A 279 0.21 -38.54 23.64
C GLU A 279 1.37 -39.43 23.15
N GLU A 280 2.36 -38.90 22.43
CA GLU A 280 3.57 -39.67 22.10
C GLU A 280 4.44 -39.93 23.34
N LYS A 281 4.56 -38.95 24.25
CA LYS A 281 5.33 -39.09 25.48
C LYS A 281 4.73 -40.09 26.47
N ASP A 282 3.42 -40.28 26.43
CA ASP A 282 2.73 -41.30 27.24
C ASP A 282 2.81 -42.70 26.61
N ARG A 283 2.99 -42.81 25.28
CA ARG A 283 3.26 -44.11 24.61
C ARG A 283 4.66 -44.65 24.88
N ASP A 284 5.66 -43.79 25.04
CA ASP A 284 7.03 -44.20 25.37
C ASP A 284 7.20 -44.64 26.84
N ARG A 285 6.22 -44.38 27.72
CA ARG A 285 6.26 -44.80 29.13
C ARG A 285 5.82 -46.24 29.37
N ASP A 286 5.05 -46.83 28.45
CA ASP A 286 4.53 -48.20 28.58
C ASP A 286 5.43 -49.27 27.91
N GLY A 287 6.54 -48.86 27.29
CA GLY A 287 7.47 -49.76 26.57
C GLY A 287 8.64 -50.33 27.39
N ASP A 288 8.95 -49.79 28.56
CA ASP A 288 10.16 -50.12 29.34
C ASP A 288 9.87 -50.94 30.62
N GLN A 289 9.01 -51.96 30.52
CA GLN A 289 8.91 -53.03 31.52
C GLN A 289 8.94 -54.41 30.84
N GLN A 290 10.13 -54.87 30.48
CA GLN A 290 10.56 -56.29 30.52
C GLN A 290 11.96 -56.45 29.88
N ASN A 291 13.03 -56.44 30.69
CA ASN A 291 13.93 -57.59 30.77
C ASN A 291 15.00 -57.44 31.85
N ASP A 292 15.29 -58.59 32.46
CA ASP A 292 16.02 -58.83 33.69
C ASP A 292 17.55 -58.65 33.67
N SER A 293 18.09 -58.57 34.89
CA SER A 293 19.36 -59.16 35.37
C SER A 293 20.71 -58.40 35.22
N ALA A 294 21.01 -57.59 36.26
CA ALA A 294 22.18 -57.58 37.17
C ALA A 294 23.56 -58.19 36.77
N PRO A 295 24.68 -57.88 37.49
CA PRO A 295 25.11 -56.61 38.10
C PRO A 295 26.65 -56.29 37.99
N ALA A 296 26.97 -55.07 38.47
CA ALA A 296 28.18 -54.67 39.22
C ALA A 296 29.56 -54.44 38.55
N THR A 297 30.03 -53.19 38.71
CA THR A 297 31.33 -52.67 39.22
C THR A 297 31.77 -51.48 38.36
N GLY A 298 32.24 -50.32 38.81
CA GLY A 298 32.53 -49.73 40.12
C GLY A 298 33.34 -48.43 39.85
N ARG A 299 33.22 -47.43 40.74
CA ARG A 299 34.16 -46.32 41.06
C ARG A 299 34.83 -45.56 39.87
N GLY A 300 34.86 -44.23 39.78
CA GLY A 300 34.73 -43.14 40.73
C GLY A 300 35.56 -41.94 40.23
N SER A 301 35.24 -40.76 40.76
CA SER A 301 36.13 -39.60 40.94
C SER A 301 36.63 -38.79 39.74
N GLN A 302 36.09 -37.57 39.67
CA GLN A 302 36.78 -36.26 39.66
C GLN A 302 38.15 -36.11 38.96
N SER A 303 38.26 -35.05 38.15
CA SER A 303 39.24 -33.93 38.24
C SER A 303 39.63 -33.43 36.84
N LYS A 304 39.24 -32.19 36.48
CA LYS A 304 40.09 -30.99 36.44
C LYS A 304 41.19 -30.96 35.36
N ILE A 305 41.08 -29.90 34.53
CA ILE A 305 42.16 -28.99 34.09
C ILE A 305 43.24 -29.61 33.18
N ARG A 306 43.24 -29.22 31.90
CA ARG A 306 44.08 -28.12 31.39
C ARG A 306 43.59 -27.66 30.03
#